data_AF-A0ABD5G3W5-F1
#
_entry.id   AF-A0ABD5G3W5-F1
#
_cell.length_a   1.000
_cell.length_b   1.000
_cell.length_c   1.000
_cell.angle_alpha   90.00
_cell.angle_beta   90.00
_cell.angle_gamma   90.00
#
_symmetry.space_group_name_H-M   'P 1'
#
loop_
_entity.id
_entity.type
_entity.pdbx_description
1 polymer ?
#
loop_
_entity_poly.entity_id
_entity_poly.type
_entity_poly.pdbx_seq_one_letter_code
_entity_poly.pdbx_strand_id
1 'polypeptide(L)' 'MREDIMYIITYPDGTIVMNTQKYYRSDCIKCWCEGCSRTWKQWYNMGYRCKKVKVIFEIID' A
#
# COMPACT_ATOMS: atom_id res chain seq x y z
N MET A 1 -1.53 -19.28 -12.51
CA MET A 1 -1.61 -18.23 -11.46
C MET A 1 -0.25 -17.61 -11.28
N ARG A 2 -0.13 -16.31 -11.55
CA ARG A 2 1.12 -15.57 -11.34
C ARG A 2 1.15 -15.06 -9.91
N GLU A 3 2.26 -15.30 -9.20
CA GLU A 3 2.48 -14.77 -7.87
C GLU A 3 3.36 -13.53 -7.97
N ASP A 4 2.88 -12.40 -7.46
CA ASP A 4 3.65 -11.15 -7.40
C ASP A 4 3.69 -10.61 -5.97
N ILE A 5 4.65 -9.73 -5.73
CA ILE A 5 4.80 -9.01 -4.46
C ILE A 5 4.34 -7.57 -4.64
N MET A 6 3.50 -7.11 -3.73
CA MET A 6 2.97 -5.75 -3.73
C MET A 6 3.10 -5.09 -2.35
N TYR A 7 3.05 -3.76 -2.33
CA TYR A 7 2.88 -2.99 -1.10
C TYR A 7 1.51 -2.31 -1.11
N ILE A 8 0.71 -2.59 -0.10
CA ILE A 8 -0.66 -2.05 0.02
C ILE A 8 -0.78 -1.07 1.17
N ILE A 9 -1.71 -0.15 1.02
CA ILE A 9 -2.08 0.86 2.00
C ILE A 9 -2.90 0.17 3.09
N THR A 10 -2.52 0.35 4.34
CA THR A 10 -3.27 -0.15 5.51
C THR A 10 -3.49 0.97 6.50
N TYR A 11 -4.74 1.16 6.88
CA TYR A 11 -5.18 2.13 7.87
C TYR A 11 -5.08 1.56 9.30
N PRO A 12 -5.07 2.41 10.33
CA PRO A 12 -4.97 1.97 11.73
C PRO A 12 -6.13 1.08 12.19
N ASP A 13 -7.31 1.24 11.60
CA ASP A 13 -8.51 0.45 11.85
C ASP A 13 -8.49 -0.93 11.18
N GLY A 14 -7.43 -1.25 10.43
CA GLY A 14 -7.29 -2.49 9.69
C GLY A 14 -7.84 -2.43 8.27
N THR A 15 -8.41 -1.30 7.83
CA THR A 15 -8.86 -1.11 6.45
C THR A 15 -7.67 -1.22 5.49
N ILE A 16 -7.86 -1.95 4.40
CA ILE A 16 -6.84 -2.21 3.38
C ILE A 16 -7.30 -1.63 2.05
N VAL A 17 -6.42 -0.88 1.39
CA VAL A 17 -6.64 -0.40 0.03
C VAL A 17 -5.63 -1.06 -0.89
N MET A 18 -6.12 -1.92 -1.79
CA MET A 18 -5.32 -2.52 -2.84
C MET A 18 -5.28 -1.58 -4.05
N ASN A 19 -4.08 -1.18 -4.45
CA ASN A 19 -3.87 -0.44 -5.69
C ASN A 19 -2.96 -1.26 -6.61
N THR A 20 -3.55 -1.83 -7.66
CA THR A 20 -2.91 -2.73 -8.63
C THR A 20 -1.80 -2.07 -9.47
N GLN A 21 -1.62 -0.76 -9.37
CA GLN A 21 -0.57 -0.03 -10.10
C GLN A 21 0.65 0.29 -9.24
N LYS A 22 0.59 0.09 -7.92
CA LYS A 22 1.61 0.55 -6.97
C LYS A 22 2.29 -0.63 -6.28
N TYR A 23 3.19 -1.28 -7.02
CA TYR A 23 3.91 -2.47 -6.57
C TYR A 23 5.01 -2.16 -5.55
N TYR A 24 5.57 -0.95 -5.57
CA TYR A 24 6.71 -0.59 -4.74
C TYR A 24 6.30 0.10 -3.44
N ARG A 25 7.08 -0.14 -2.37
CA ARG A 25 6.89 0.52 -1.07
C ARG A 25 6.94 2.04 -1.19
N SER A 26 7.83 2.57 -2.04
CA SER A 26 7.96 4.00 -2.31
C SER A 26 6.65 4.60 -2.84
N ASP A 27 5.94 3.89 -3.70
CA ASP A 27 4.70 4.40 -4.28
C ASP A 27 3.56 4.35 -3.28
N CYS A 28 3.51 3.32 -2.44
CA CYS A 28 2.59 3.30 -1.30
C CYS A 28 2.87 4.47 -0.33
N ILE A 29 4.13 4.76 -0.01
CA ILE A 29 4.49 5.90 0.84
C ILE A 29 4.12 7.22 0.17
N LYS A 30 4.37 7.37 -1.14
CA LYS A 30 3.97 8.56 -1.90
C LYS A 30 2.46 8.80 -1.79
N CYS A 31 1.63 7.76 -1.87
CA CYS A 31 0.16 7.91 -1.71
C CYS A 31 -0.23 8.58 -0.40
N TRP A 32 0.42 8.20 0.71
CA TRP A 32 0.13 8.78 2.01
C TRP A 32 0.51 10.26 2.11
N CYS A 33 1.56 10.65 1.39
CA CYS A 33 2.10 12.00 1.42
C CYS A 33 1.50 12.90 0.31
N GLU A 34 0.85 12.32 -0.70
CA GLU A 34 0.31 13.04 -1.86
C GLU A 34 -0.79 14.01 -1.42
N GLY A 35 -0.62 15.29 -1.74
CA GLY A 35 -1.56 16.36 -1.38
C GLY A 35 -1.67 16.65 0.13
N CYS A 36 -0.82 16.06 0.98
CA CYS A 36 -0.86 16.21 2.43
C CYS A 36 0.37 16.95 2.96
N SER A 37 0.19 17.73 4.04
CA SER A 37 1.31 18.39 4.75
C SER A 37 2.11 17.44 5.66
N ARG A 38 1.64 16.19 5.80
CA ARG A 38 2.23 15.19 6.71
C ARG A 38 3.29 14.36 6.01
N THR A 39 4.39 14.18 6.72
CA THR A 39 5.45 13.25 6.34
C THR A 39 5.04 11.80 6.60
N TRP A 40 5.69 10.87 5.90
CA TRP A 40 5.51 9.44 6.15
C TRP A 40 5.75 9.04 7.62
N LYS A 41 6.76 9.64 8.28
CA LYS A 41 7.08 9.36 9.69
C LYS A 41 5.89 9.70 10.60
N GLN A 42 5.20 10.81 10.32
CA GLN A 42 4.01 11.20 11.08
C GLN A 42 2.85 10.22 10.86
N TRP A 43 2.59 9.82 9.61
CA TRP A 43 1.59 8.78 9.31
C TRP A 43 1.91 7.45 10.01
N TYR A 44 3.16 7.00 9.93
CA TYR A 44 3.60 5.78 10.58
C TYR A 44 3.37 5.81 12.10
N ASN A 45 3.70 6.93 12.75
CA ASN A 45 3.46 7.08 14.19
C ASN A 45 1.98 7.03 14.56
N MET A 46 1.08 7.35 13.63
CA MET A 46 -0.37 7.26 13.82
C MET A 46 -0.96 5.89 13.48
N GLY A 47 -0.14 4.88 13.20
CA GLY A 47 -0.60 3.52 12.94
C GLY A 47 -0.81 3.17 11.46
N TYR A 48 -0.61 4.11 10.54
CA TYR A 48 -0.73 3.86 9.11
C TYR A 48 0.45 3.04 8.60
N ARG A 49 0.22 2.13 7.65
CA ARG A 49 1.24 1.18 7.17
C ARG A 49 1.20 1.03 5.65
N CYS A 50 2.37 0.67 5.12
CA CYS A 50 2.52 0.06 3.80
C CYS A 50 2.95 -1.38 4.02
N LYS A 51 2.01 -2.34 3.86
CA LYS A 51 2.27 -3.75 4.12
C LYS A 51 2.69 -4.46 2.85
N LYS A 52 3.77 -5.24 2.93
CA LYS A 52 4.20 -6.16 1.87
C LYS A 52 3.25 -7.34 1.85
N VAL A 53 2.67 -7.64 0.70
CA VAL A 53 1.74 -8.77 0.52
C VAL A 53 2.16 -9.59 -0.70
N LYS A 54 1.84 -10.88 -0.62
CA LYS A 54 1.89 -11.80 -1.75
C LYS A 54 0.50 -11.86 -2.35
N VAL A 55 0.39 -11.53 -3.63
CA VAL A 55 -0.87 -11.55 -4.37
C VAL A 55 -0.78 -12.60 -5.47
N ILE A 56 -1.93 -13.24 -5.70
CA ILE A 56 -2.10 -14.23 -6.75
C ILE A 56 -3.07 -13.63 -7.75
N PHE A 57 -2.61 -13.46 -8.99
CA PHE A 57 -3.46 -13.00 -10.08
C PHE A 57 -3.90 -14.18 -10.95
N GLU A 58 -5.18 -14.19 -11.26
CA GLU A 58 -5.80 -15.01 -12.29
C GLU A 58 -6.26 -14.09 -13.42
N ILE A 59 -5.82 -14.39 -14.63
CA ILE A 59 -6.29 -13.70 -15.83
C ILE A 59 -7.49 -14.51 -16.32
N ILE A 60 -8.64 -13.86 -16.39
CA ILE A 60 -9.88 -14.45 -16.89
C ILE A 60 -10.12 -13.79 -18.25
N ASP A 61 -10.08 -14.59 -19.32
CA ASP A 61 -10.45 -14.19 -20.69
C ASP A 61 -11.97 -14.22 -20.89
#